data_AF-A0AAW6JAS5-F1
#
_entry.id   AF-A0AAW6JAS5-F1
#
_cell.length_a   1.000
_cell.length_b   1.000
_cell.length_c   1.000
_cell.angle_alpha   90.00
_cell.angle_beta   90.00
_cell.angle_gamma   90.00
#
_symmetry.space_group_name_H-M   'P 1'
#
loop_
_entity.id
_entity.type
_entity.pdbx_description
1 polymer ?
#
loop_
_entity_poly.entity_id
_entity_poly.type
_entity_poly.pdbx_seq_one_letter_code
_entity_poly.pdbx_strand_id
1 'polypeptide(L)'
;MENKKHFKLYKSGKKWIVATITTIAISTGVVFSENVLADTQQPQSTGQVQKINNPTNDQTYDHQDKGNYGYLDQANFNDDQLQVTGWQATNQSLDEQNRFVIAYDSTTNKELGRSKIINNVTRPDVAKVHNVYNAANSGYNSNIKLNTKNMQDENDSIQVVSRYSNTQTGERQHTDW
;
A
#
# COMPACT_ATOMS: atom_id res chain seq x y z
N MET A 1 -9.34 -23.77 -30.38
CA MET A 1 -9.58 -22.31 -30.38
C MET A 1 -9.14 -21.80 -29.02
N GLU A 2 -8.43 -20.69 -28.97
CA GLU A 2 -7.88 -20.12 -27.73
C GLU A 2 -8.61 -18.80 -27.45
N ASN A 3 -9.44 -18.78 -26.41
CA ASN A 3 -10.29 -17.63 -26.10
C ASN A 3 -9.53 -16.66 -25.20
N LYS A 4 -8.98 -15.59 -25.79
CA LYS A 4 -8.32 -14.50 -25.07
C LYS A 4 -9.36 -13.67 -24.31
N LYS A 5 -9.19 -13.54 -22.99
CA LYS A 5 -10.11 -12.83 -22.10
C LYS A 5 -9.72 -11.36 -21.97
N HIS A 6 -10.69 -10.46 -22.01
CA HIS A 6 -10.48 -9.00 -21.97
C HIS A 6 -11.34 -8.33 -20.89
N PHE A 7 -10.82 -8.25 -19.67
CA PHE A 7 -11.50 -7.63 -18.53
C PHE A 7 -11.38 -6.10 -18.54
N LYS A 8 -12.42 -5.39 -18.05
CA LYS A 8 -12.45 -3.91 -17.96
C LYS A 8 -12.28 -3.46 -16.51
N LEU A 9 -11.19 -2.76 -16.22
CA LEU A 9 -10.95 -2.11 -14.93
C LEU A 9 -11.56 -0.70 -14.91
N TYR A 10 -12.42 -0.41 -13.93
CA TYR A 10 -12.94 0.94 -13.71
C TYR A 10 -12.36 1.57 -12.44
N LYS A 11 -11.93 2.83 -12.56
CA LYS A 11 -11.33 3.61 -11.46
C LYS A 11 -12.35 4.60 -10.89
N SER A 12 -12.67 4.47 -9.62
CA SER A 12 -13.52 5.41 -8.87
C SER A 12 -12.87 6.80 -8.76
N GLY A 13 -13.67 7.85 -8.50
CA GLY A 13 -13.17 9.15 -8.05
C GLY A 13 -12.51 10.07 -9.10
N LYS A 14 -13.06 10.18 -10.32
CA LYS A 14 -12.52 11.12 -11.33
C LYS A 14 -12.80 12.60 -11.02
N LYS A 15 -11.88 13.27 -10.33
CA LYS A 15 -11.67 14.73 -10.44
C LYS A 15 -10.25 15.03 -10.92
N TRP A 16 -10.15 15.85 -11.96
CA TRP A 16 -8.87 16.24 -12.56
C TRP A 16 -8.26 17.40 -11.76
N ILE A 17 -7.01 17.25 -11.30
CA ILE A 17 -6.21 18.35 -10.75
C ILE A 17 -5.11 18.68 -11.77
N VAL A 18 -5.07 19.92 -12.22
CA VAL A 18 -4.00 20.42 -13.09
C VAL A 18 -2.85 20.90 -12.19
N ALA A 19 -1.79 20.11 -12.11
CA ALA A 19 -0.59 20.48 -11.37
C ALA A 19 0.27 21.48 -12.18
N THR A 20 0.20 22.77 -11.85
CA THR A 20 1.09 23.79 -12.39
C THR A 20 2.49 23.66 -11.81
N ILE A 21 3.45 23.15 -12.60
CA ILE A 21 4.84 23.02 -12.17
C ILE A 21 5.45 24.41 -11.97
N THR A 22 5.71 24.78 -10.71
CA THR A 22 6.41 26.02 -10.35
C THR A 22 7.87 25.69 -10.07
N THR A 23 8.76 26.00 -11.01
CA THR A 23 10.20 25.73 -10.86
C THR A 23 10.83 26.76 -9.92
N ILE A 24 11.23 26.34 -8.72
CA ILE A 24 12.04 27.16 -7.82
C ILE A 24 13.50 26.73 -7.97
N ALA A 25 14.34 27.59 -8.53
CA ALA A 25 15.79 27.43 -8.51
C ALA A 25 16.34 28.04 -7.21
N ILE A 26 17.20 27.30 -6.49
CA ILE A 26 17.96 27.82 -5.35
C ILE A 26 19.45 27.57 -5.61
N SER A 27 20.25 28.60 -5.38
CA SER A 27 21.68 28.66 -5.73
C SER A 27 22.60 27.94 -4.73
N THR A 28 23.83 27.70 -5.17
CA THR A 28 24.90 27.02 -4.42
C THR A 28 25.31 27.73 -3.13
N GLY A 29 25.61 26.94 -2.09
CA GLY A 29 26.36 27.39 -0.90
C GLY A 29 26.87 26.18 -0.10
N VAL A 30 28.18 26.13 0.17
CA VAL A 30 28.83 25.08 0.97
C VAL A 30 29.52 25.74 2.16
N VAL A 31 29.38 25.16 3.35
CA VAL A 31 30.20 25.48 4.52
C VAL A 31 30.59 24.17 5.21
N PHE A 32 31.89 23.94 5.38
CA PHE A 32 32.43 22.88 6.23
C PHE A 32 32.77 23.46 7.60
N SER A 33 32.63 22.65 8.66
CA SER A 33 33.40 22.78 9.90
C SER A 33 33.42 21.44 10.61
N GLU A 34 34.57 21.08 11.16
CA GLU A 34 34.90 19.74 11.65
C GLU A 34 34.86 19.67 13.17
N ASN A 35 34.77 18.45 13.71
CA ASN A 35 35.48 18.03 14.93
C ASN A 35 35.56 16.49 14.92
N VAL A 36 36.70 15.92 15.31
CA VAL A 36 37.03 14.50 15.14
C VAL A 36 37.52 13.89 16.44
N LEU A 37 37.00 12.71 16.81
CA LEU A 37 37.61 11.74 17.73
C LEU A 37 37.24 10.32 17.25
N ALA A 38 38.09 9.31 17.55
CA ALA A 38 37.95 7.94 17.04
C ALA A 38 38.53 6.89 18.01
N ASP A 39 37.99 5.66 17.99
CA ASP A 39 38.71 4.42 18.35
C ASP A 39 38.00 3.13 17.79
N THR A 40 38.42 1.94 18.24
CA THR A 40 38.49 0.69 17.45
C THR A 40 37.59 -0.46 18.01
N GLN A 41 37.62 -1.67 17.42
CA GLN A 41 36.56 -2.71 17.52
C GLN A 41 36.85 -3.96 18.39
N GLN A 42 35.81 -4.41 19.14
CA GLN A 42 35.41 -5.83 19.43
C GLN A 42 36.36 -6.77 20.26
N PRO A 43 35.96 -7.97 20.76
CA PRO A 43 34.74 -8.79 20.47
C PRO A 43 33.93 -9.42 21.65
N GLN A 44 32.71 -9.91 21.30
CA GLN A 44 31.85 -11.04 21.80
C GLN A 44 32.00 -11.60 23.26
N SER A 45 30.96 -12.07 23.97
CA SER A 45 29.68 -12.75 23.62
C SER A 45 28.72 -12.78 24.87
N THR A 46 27.49 -13.34 24.99
CA THR A 46 26.61 -14.22 24.18
C THR A 46 25.11 -14.09 24.58
N GLY A 47 24.17 -14.24 23.63
CA GLY A 47 22.92 -15.03 23.79
C GLY A 47 21.69 -14.53 24.58
N GLN A 48 20.64 -14.06 23.89
CA GLN A 48 19.37 -14.80 23.70
C GLN A 48 18.42 -14.16 22.66
N VAL A 49 17.77 -15.03 21.87
CA VAL A 49 16.58 -14.90 20.98
C VAL A 49 16.22 -13.55 20.32
N GLN A 50 16.07 -13.58 18.99
CA GLN A 50 15.63 -12.44 18.16
C GLN A 50 14.09 -12.24 18.17
N LYS A 51 13.65 -10.98 18.17
CA LYS A 51 12.42 -10.54 17.49
C LYS A 51 12.82 -9.57 16.37
N ILE A 52 12.12 -9.63 15.24
CA ILE A 52 12.52 -8.90 14.03
C ILE A 52 12.09 -7.43 14.14
N ASN A 53 12.99 -6.52 13.80
CA ASN A 53 12.80 -5.08 13.97
C ASN A 53 11.90 -4.48 12.88
N ASN A 54 10.77 -3.89 13.25
CA ASN A 54 10.20 -2.79 12.47
C ASN A 54 10.96 -1.52 12.86
N PRO A 55 11.58 -0.78 11.92
CA PRO A 55 12.14 0.53 12.23
C PRO A 55 11.00 1.50 12.54
N THR A 56 10.93 1.96 13.79
CA THR A 56 10.10 3.10 14.18
C THR A 56 10.68 4.36 13.55
N ASN A 57 10.18 4.72 12.36
CA ASN A 57 10.34 6.07 11.84
C ASN A 57 9.60 7.02 12.78
N ASP A 58 10.35 7.69 13.65
CA ASP A 58 9.85 8.67 14.60
C ASP A 58 9.44 9.94 13.83
N GLN A 59 8.20 9.93 13.35
CA GLN A 59 7.59 10.98 12.55
C GLN A 59 6.27 11.36 13.21
N THR A 60 6.13 12.63 13.57
CA THR A 60 4.96 13.18 14.27
C THR A 60 3.76 13.28 13.33
N TYR A 61 3.10 12.14 13.11
CA TYR A 61 1.86 12.05 12.35
C TYR A 61 0.71 12.71 13.12
N ASP A 62 -0.29 13.19 12.40
CA ASP A 62 -1.48 13.77 13.00
C ASP A 62 -2.39 12.65 13.51
N HIS A 63 -2.49 12.55 14.84
CA HIS A 63 -3.33 11.57 15.54
C HIS A 63 -4.83 11.96 15.51
N GLN A 64 -5.17 13.17 15.06
CA GLN A 64 -6.55 13.66 14.97
C GLN A 64 -7.18 13.42 13.60
N ASP A 65 -6.39 13.20 12.56
CA ASP A 65 -6.90 12.80 11.25
C ASP A 65 -7.60 11.42 11.35
N LYS A 66 -8.75 11.30 10.68
CA LYS A 66 -9.57 10.08 10.61
C LYS A 66 -9.77 9.60 9.17
N GLY A 67 -9.11 10.28 8.23
CA GLY A 67 -9.17 10.01 6.81
C GLY A 67 -8.63 8.63 6.44
N ASN A 68 -9.31 8.03 5.47
CA ASN A 68 -8.87 6.81 4.81
C ASN A 68 -8.57 7.16 3.35
N TYR A 69 -7.28 7.35 3.05
CA TYR A 69 -6.79 7.77 1.75
C TYR A 69 -6.20 6.59 1.00
N GLY A 70 -6.23 6.63 -0.33
CA GLY A 70 -5.67 5.56 -1.14
C GLY A 70 -5.72 5.86 -2.63
N TYR A 71 -5.06 5.00 -3.40
CA TYR A 71 -5.12 4.99 -4.85
C TYR A 71 -4.72 3.62 -5.40
N LEU A 72 -5.41 3.15 -6.42
CA LEU A 72 -4.96 2.05 -7.26
C LEU A 72 -4.07 2.65 -8.35
N ASP A 73 -2.75 2.48 -8.30
CA ASP A 73 -1.84 3.03 -9.31
C ASP A 73 -2.01 2.29 -10.65
N GLN A 74 -1.99 0.96 -10.63
CA GLN A 74 -2.13 0.10 -11.80
C GLN A 74 -2.86 -1.20 -11.46
N ALA A 75 -3.60 -1.76 -12.43
CA ALA A 75 -3.97 -3.17 -12.41
C ALA A 75 -3.85 -3.78 -13.81
N ASN A 76 -3.38 -5.03 -13.89
CA ASN A 76 -3.22 -5.79 -15.14
C ASN A 76 -3.73 -7.23 -14.94
N PHE A 77 -4.34 -7.82 -15.96
CA PHE A 77 -4.73 -9.24 -15.94
C PHE A 77 -3.66 -10.09 -16.61
N ASN A 78 -3.10 -11.04 -15.86
CA ASN A 78 -2.14 -12.03 -16.33
C ASN A 78 -2.77 -13.41 -16.10
N ASP A 79 -3.27 -14.03 -17.17
CA ASP A 79 -3.96 -15.34 -17.15
C ASP A 79 -5.13 -15.44 -16.16
N ASP A 80 -4.94 -16.12 -15.02
CA ASP A 80 -5.92 -16.29 -13.95
C ASP A 80 -5.61 -15.42 -12.70
N GLN A 81 -4.76 -14.42 -12.85
CA GLN A 81 -4.35 -13.49 -11.81
C GLN A 81 -4.56 -12.02 -12.19
N LEU A 82 -4.97 -11.24 -11.21
CA LEU A 82 -4.99 -9.78 -11.25
C LEU A 82 -3.75 -9.27 -10.52
N GLN A 83 -2.84 -8.63 -11.25
CA GLN A 83 -1.69 -7.93 -10.70
C GLN A 83 -2.08 -6.49 -10.37
N VAL A 84 -1.91 -6.07 -9.12
CA VAL A 84 -2.30 -4.72 -8.63
C VAL A 84 -1.19 -4.02 -7.88
N THR A 85 -1.00 -2.74 -8.19
CA THR A 85 -0.18 -1.81 -7.41
C THR A 85 -1.01 -0.61 -6.98
N GLY A 86 -0.72 -0.10 -5.79
CA GLY A 86 -1.50 0.97 -5.19
C GLY A 86 -0.97 1.35 -3.82
N TRP A 87 -1.77 2.11 -3.09
CA TRP A 87 -1.53 2.46 -1.68
C TRP A 87 -2.83 2.73 -0.93
N GLN A 88 -2.76 2.60 0.39
CA GLN A 88 -3.78 3.04 1.33
C GLN A 88 -3.10 3.56 2.60
N ALA A 89 -3.49 4.74 3.08
CA ALA A 89 -2.92 5.43 4.23
C ALA A 89 -4.05 5.90 5.15
N THR A 90 -4.03 5.45 6.40
CA THR A 90 -5.09 5.72 7.39
C THR A 90 -4.58 5.45 8.80
N ASN A 91 -5.01 6.25 9.79
CA ASN A 91 -4.61 6.05 11.19
C ASN A 91 -5.15 4.73 11.77
N GLN A 92 -6.29 4.26 11.27
CA GLN A 92 -6.93 2.99 11.62
C GLN A 92 -5.97 1.78 11.45
N SER A 93 -4.94 1.90 10.60
CA SER A 93 -3.91 0.86 10.41
C SER A 93 -3.04 0.56 11.65
N LEU A 94 -3.11 1.39 12.70
CA LEU A 94 -2.54 1.11 14.03
C LEU A 94 -3.16 -0.14 14.67
N ASP A 95 -4.49 -0.19 14.69
CA ASP A 95 -5.29 -1.27 15.30
C ASP A 95 -5.57 -2.40 14.30
N GLU A 96 -5.58 -2.08 13.00
CA GLU A 96 -6.01 -2.95 11.92
C GLU A 96 -4.84 -3.49 11.07
N GLN A 97 -3.80 -3.97 11.75
CA GLN A 97 -2.47 -4.26 11.18
C GLN A 97 -2.43 -5.32 10.05
N ASN A 98 -3.51 -6.07 9.80
CA ASN A 98 -3.54 -7.08 8.73
C ASN A 98 -3.97 -6.48 7.41
N ARG A 99 -3.01 -6.35 6.49
CA ARG A 99 -3.20 -5.75 5.16
C ARG A 99 -3.58 -6.79 4.10
N PHE A 100 -4.60 -6.48 3.30
CA PHE A 100 -5.03 -7.30 2.16
C PHE A 100 -5.32 -6.42 0.94
N VAL A 101 -5.22 -7.03 -0.25
CA VAL A 101 -5.85 -6.50 -1.46
C VAL A 101 -6.83 -7.54 -1.99
N ILE A 102 -8.06 -7.12 -2.28
CA ILE A 102 -9.18 -7.98 -2.63
C ILE A 102 -9.67 -7.64 -4.04
N ALA A 103 -9.85 -8.65 -4.88
CA ALA A 103 -10.56 -8.52 -6.16
C ALA A 103 -12.02 -8.88 -5.94
N TYR A 104 -12.93 -7.92 -6.10
CA TYR A 104 -14.35 -8.06 -5.84
C TYR A 104 -15.14 -7.81 -7.12
N ASP A 105 -16.00 -8.73 -7.52
CA ASP A 105 -16.92 -8.51 -8.61
C ASP A 105 -18.19 -7.82 -8.08
N SER A 106 -18.38 -6.57 -8.51
CA SER A 106 -19.55 -5.75 -8.17
C SER A 106 -20.83 -6.14 -8.91
N THR A 107 -20.73 -7.03 -9.90
CA THR A 107 -21.84 -7.55 -10.70
C THR A 107 -22.56 -8.67 -9.93
N THR A 108 -21.86 -9.76 -9.61
CA THR A 108 -22.38 -10.86 -8.78
C THR A 108 -22.30 -10.60 -7.28
N ASN A 109 -21.67 -9.50 -6.86
CA ASN A 109 -21.45 -9.08 -5.47
C ASN A 109 -20.63 -10.11 -4.66
N LYS A 110 -19.58 -10.69 -5.29
CA LYS A 110 -18.73 -11.73 -4.71
C LYS A 110 -17.25 -11.36 -4.77
N GLU A 111 -16.50 -11.80 -3.76
CA GLU A 111 -15.05 -11.84 -3.87
C GLU A 111 -14.63 -12.87 -4.93
N LEU A 112 -13.73 -12.45 -5.84
CA LEU A 112 -13.04 -13.33 -6.77
C LEU A 112 -11.76 -13.89 -6.15
N GLY A 113 -11.11 -13.12 -5.26
CA GLY A 113 -10.02 -13.60 -4.42
C GLY A 113 -9.35 -12.46 -3.67
N ARG A 114 -8.42 -12.80 -2.77
CA ARG A 114 -7.60 -11.84 -2.02
C ARG A 114 -6.14 -12.26 -1.93
N SER A 115 -5.28 -11.30 -1.65
CA SER A 115 -3.86 -11.50 -1.36
C SER A 115 -3.51 -10.76 -0.06
N LYS A 116 -2.73 -11.38 0.83
CA LYS A 116 -2.26 -10.71 2.06
C LYS A 116 -0.95 -9.98 1.76
N ILE A 117 -0.91 -8.68 2.04
CA ILE A 117 0.31 -7.88 1.91
C ILE A 117 1.24 -8.24 3.08
N ILE A 118 2.33 -8.95 2.78
CA ILE A 118 3.41 -9.26 3.73
C ILE A 118 4.50 -8.17 3.67
N ASN A 119 4.84 -7.73 2.45
CA ASN A 119 5.86 -6.72 2.20
C ASN A 119 5.17 -5.42 1.75
N ASN A 120 5.33 -4.36 2.55
CA ASN A 120 4.84 -3.03 2.19
C ASN A 120 5.75 -2.39 1.12
N VAL A 121 5.17 -1.53 0.27
CA VAL A 121 5.93 -0.71 -0.69
C VAL A 121 6.07 0.71 -0.13
N THR A 122 7.30 1.24 -0.12
CA THR A 122 7.60 2.58 0.41
C THR A 122 7.04 3.68 -0.52
N ARG A 123 6.38 4.66 0.07
CA ARG A 123 5.65 5.77 -0.58
C ARG A 123 5.97 7.12 0.09
N PRO A 124 7.16 7.69 -0.16
CA PRO A 124 7.56 8.99 0.38
C PRO A 124 6.81 10.16 -0.29
N ASP A 125 6.12 9.90 -1.39
CA ASP A 125 5.15 10.79 -2.03
C ASP A 125 3.86 10.89 -1.22
N VAL A 126 3.30 9.76 -0.78
CA VAL A 126 2.06 9.71 0.03
C VAL A 126 2.30 10.38 1.39
N ALA A 127 3.43 10.10 2.04
CA ALA A 127 3.81 10.71 3.32
C ALA A 127 3.98 12.25 3.27
N LYS A 128 4.21 12.84 2.09
CA LYS A 128 4.29 14.30 1.91
C LYS A 128 2.92 14.98 1.80
N VAL A 129 1.86 14.21 1.54
CA VAL A 129 0.49 14.71 1.31
C VAL A 129 -0.44 14.32 2.47
N HIS A 130 -0.25 13.13 3.04
CA HIS A 130 -1.08 12.58 4.11
C HIS A 130 -0.23 12.30 5.35
N ASN A 131 -0.33 13.16 6.37
CA ASN A 131 0.41 13.01 7.63
C ASN A 131 -0.26 12.00 8.58
N VAL A 132 -0.56 10.80 8.09
CA VAL A 132 -1.20 9.71 8.85
C VAL A 132 -0.22 8.56 9.12
N TYR A 133 -0.56 7.72 10.08
CA TYR A 133 0.27 6.59 10.49
C TYR A 133 0.68 5.71 9.31
N ASN A 134 1.98 5.37 9.27
CA ASN A 134 2.61 4.54 8.25
C ASN A 134 2.35 4.97 6.78
N ALA A 135 1.99 6.23 6.52
CA ALA A 135 1.81 6.75 5.16
C ALA A 135 3.04 6.50 4.25
N ALA A 136 4.25 6.52 4.84
CA ALA A 136 5.51 6.23 4.16
C ALA A 136 5.68 4.78 3.69
N ASN A 137 4.88 3.82 4.18
CA ASN A 137 4.83 2.44 3.68
C ASN A 137 3.38 1.99 3.40
N SER A 138 2.55 2.94 2.97
CA SER A 138 1.16 2.74 2.55
C SER A 138 1.03 1.90 1.27
N GLY A 139 2.10 1.75 0.49
CA GLY A 139 2.06 1.08 -0.80
C GLY A 139 1.91 -0.44 -0.73
N TYR A 140 1.45 -1.02 -1.83
CA TYR A 140 1.40 -2.45 -2.09
C TYR A 140 1.70 -2.78 -3.56
N ASN A 141 2.17 -4.01 -3.77
CA ASN A 141 2.26 -4.68 -5.07
C ASN A 141 1.86 -6.13 -4.82
N SER A 142 0.87 -6.67 -5.54
CA SER A 142 0.27 -7.97 -5.20
C SER A 142 -0.38 -8.69 -6.38
N ASN A 143 -0.04 -9.97 -6.53
CA ASN A 143 -0.81 -10.94 -7.29
C ASN A 143 -2.06 -11.34 -6.50
N ILE A 144 -3.25 -11.24 -7.11
CA ILE A 144 -4.49 -11.86 -6.61
C ILE A 144 -4.89 -12.96 -7.60
N LYS A 145 -4.99 -14.21 -7.16
CA LYS A 145 -5.54 -15.30 -7.98
C LYS A 145 -7.06 -15.21 -8.02
N LEU A 146 -7.65 -15.25 -9.21
CA LEU A 146 -9.08 -15.06 -9.41
C LEU A 146 -9.81 -16.40 -9.52
N ASN A 147 -10.77 -16.63 -8.63
CA ASN A 147 -11.78 -17.66 -8.78
C ASN A 147 -12.84 -17.21 -9.79
N THR A 148 -12.56 -17.37 -11.09
CA THR A 148 -13.50 -16.99 -12.17
C THR A 148 -14.79 -17.81 -12.21
N LYS A 149 -15.02 -18.74 -11.26
CA LYS A 149 -16.32 -19.41 -11.04
C LYS A 149 -17.30 -18.55 -10.24
N ASN A 150 -16.82 -17.50 -9.58
CA ASN A 150 -17.68 -16.55 -8.86
C ASN A 150 -18.30 -15.51 -9.80
N MET A 151 -17.61 -15.21 -10.91
CA MET A 151 -18.06 -14.36 -12.02
C MET A 151 -19.28 -14.95 -12.75
N GLN A 152 -20.08 -14.08 -13.36
CA GLN A 152 -21.17 -14.41 -14.27
C GLN A 152 -20.68 -14.51 -15.72
N ASP A 153 -20.02 -13.47 -16.25
CA ASP A 153 -19.38 -13.49 -17.57
C ASP A 153 -18.19 -12.53 -17.69
N GLU A 154 -17.63 -12.36 -18.90
CA GLU A 154 -16.42 -11.56 -19.13
C GLU A 154 -16.64 -10.04 -19.11
N ASN A 155 -17.88 -9.57 -19.02
CA ASN A 155 -18.23 -8.15 -18.89
C ASN A 155 -18.34 -7.68 -17.42
N ASP A 156 -18.19 -8.58 -16.46
CA ASP A 156 -18.26 -8.31 -15.02
C ASP A 156 -17.30 -7.18 -14.58
N SER A 157 -17.80 -6.28 -13.73
CA SER A 157 -17.07 -5.12 -13.25
C SER A 157 -16.29 -5.42 -11.97
N ILE A 158 -15.01 -5.77 -12.16
CA ILE A 158 -14.07 -6.06 -11.08
C ILE A 158 -13.56 -4.77 -10.44
N GLN A 159 -13.78 -4.66 -9.13
CA GLN A 159 -13.23 -3.66 -8.23
C GLN A 159 -12.00 -4.23 -7.51
N VAL A 160 -11.07 -3.35 -7.14
CA VAL A 160 -9.92 -3.68 -6.28
C VAL A 160 -10.08 -2.90 -4.99
N VAL A 161 -10.17 -3.62 -3.87
CA VAL A 161 -10.29 -3.03 -2.52
C VAL A 161 -8.97 -3.23 -1.79
N SER A 162 -8.41 -2.16 -1.24
CA SER A 162 -7.34 -2.22 -0.25
C SER A 162 -7.98 -2.27 1.14
N ARG A 163 -7.55 -3.23 1.96
CA ARG A 163 -8.14 -3.48 3.29
C ARG A 163 -7.08 -3.52 4.38
N TYR A 164 -7.25 -2.73 5.42
CA TYR A 164 -6.70 -2.97 6.76
C TYR A 164 -7.71 -3.76 7.59
N SER A 165 -7.29 -4.67 8.47
CA SER A 165 -8.19 -5.40 9.38
C SER A 165 -7.51 -5.83 10.68
N ASN A 166 -8.27 -5.87 11.77
CA ASN A 166 -7.77 -6.38 13.05
C ASN A 166 -7.68 -7.92 13.13
N THR A 167 -8.13 -8.66 12.09
CA THR A 167 -8.02 -10.14 12.06
C THR A 167 -7.02 -10.66 11.02
N GLN A 168 -6.37 -11.78 11.37
CA GLN A 168 -5.47 -12.54 10.47
C GLN A 168 -6.17 -13.05 9.20
N THR A 169 -7.51 -13.11 9.17
CA THR A 169 -8.32 -13.51 8.00
C THR A 169 -8.72 -12.34 7.10
N GLY A 170 -8.68 -11.09 7.58
CA GLY A 170 -9.21 -9.92 6.85
C GLY A 170 -10.72 -9.74 6.97
N GLU A 171 -11.32 -10.29 8.03
CA GLU A 171 -12.76 -10.30 8.31
C GLU A 171 -13.11 -9.52 9.58
N ARG A 172 -14.40 -9.22 9.78
CA ARG A 172 -14.97 -8.47 10.92
C ARG A 172 -14.68 -6.97 10.86
N GLN A 173 -13.83 -6.43 11.73
CA GLN A 173 -13.50 -4.99 11.71
C GLN A 173 -12.39 -4.77 10.68
N HIS A 174 -12.65 -3.85 9.76
CA HIS A 174 -11.77 -3.53 8.67
C HIS A 174 -12.03 -2.12 8.09
N THR A 175 -10.97 -1.51 7.55
CA THR A 175 -11.00 -0.21 6.87
C THR A 175 -10.66 -0.42 5.39
N ASP A 176 -11.67 -0.24 4.54
CA ASP A 176 -11.61 -0.48 3.09
C ASP A 176 -11.44 0.82 2.30
N TRP A 177 -10.57 0.81 1.29
CA TRP A 177 -10.45 1.82 0.24
C TRP A 177 -10.62 1.19 -1.14
#